data_AF-A0A8T3XS40-F1
#
_entry.id   AF-A0A8T3XS40-F1
#
_cell.length_a   1.000
_cell.length_b   1.000
_cell.length_c   1.000
_cell.angle_alpha   90.00
_cell.angle_beta   90.00
_cell.angle_gamma   90.00
#
_symmetry.space_group_name_H-M   'P 1'
#
loop_
_entity.id
_entity.type
_entity.pdbx_description
1 polymer ?
#
loop_
_entity_poly.entity_id
_entity_poly.type
_entity_poly.pdbx_seq_one_letter_code
_entity_poly.pdbx_strand_id
1 'polypeptide(L)'
;MGVHNNIHIPKESWPYWTWKAIEFFIVLAVSALVSREITGMFVQMGFDAQMQNWIFWGIAGAIFVGWYIIIRWLILKKPILENR
;
A
#
# COMPACT_ATOMS: atom_id res chain seq x y z
N MET A 1 -40.56 20.53 -9.62
CA MET A 1 -39.67 19.88 -8.63
C MET A 1 -38.45 19.40 -9.41
N GLY A 2 -37.29 20.03 -9.20
CA GLY A 2 -36.06 19.63 -9.91
C GLY A 2 -35.64 18.24 -9.47
N VAL A 3 -35.44 17.33 -10.42
CA VAL A 3 -34.87 16.01 -10.13
C VAL A 3 -33.39 16.23 -9.85
N HIS A 4 -33.01 16.14 -8.57
CA HIS A 4 -31.60 16.05 -8.22
C HIS A 4 -31.08 14.71 -8.75
N ASN A 5 -30.04 14.76 -9.57
CA ASN A 5 -29.40 13.56 -10.09
C ASN A 5 -28.55 12.95 -8.97
N ASN A 6 -29.12 12.07 -8.16
CA ASN A 6 -28.48 11.44 -7.00
C ASN A 6 -27.51 10.32 -7.44
N ILE A 7 -26.65 10.59 -8.43
CA ILE A 7 -25.57 9.65 -8.78
C ILE A 7 -24.70 9.52 -7.54
N HIS A 8 -24.84 8.38 -6.87
CA HIS A 8 -24.12 8.09 -5.64
C HIS A 8 -22.67 7.80 -6.01
N ILE A 9 -21.83 8.83 -5.94
CA ILE A 9 -20.39 8.70 -6.17
C ILE A 9 -19.81 8.05 -4.90
N PRO A 10 -19.25 6.83 -4.95
CA PRO A 10 -18.80 6.12 -3.75
C PRO A 10 -17.71 6.86 -2.96
N LYS A 11 -17.03 7.79 -3.63
CA LYS A 11 -16.03 8.67 -3.02
C LYS A 11 -16.60 9.58 -1.92
N GLU A 12 -17.91 9.85 -1.94
CA GLU A 12 -18.60 10.67 -0.93
C GLU A 12 -19.33 9.85 0.15
N SER A 13 -19.48 8.53 -0.03
CA SER A 13 -20.29 7.70 0.90
C SER A 13 -19.47 7.02 2.00
N TRP A 14 -18.15 6.90 1.84
CA TRP A 14 -17.27 6.24 2.82
C TRP A 14 -16.38 7.24 3.55
N PRO A 15 -16.21 7.11 4.88
CA PRO A 15 -15.27 7.95 5.63
C PRO A 15 -13.87 7.93 5.01
N TYR A 16 -13.20 9.08 4.99
CA TYR A 16 -11.86 9.22 4.38
C TYR A 16 -10.83 8.22 4.94
N TRP A 17 -10.93 7.87 6.22
CA TRP A 17 -10.05 6.89 6.85
C TRP A 17 -10.16 5.50 6.21
N THR A 18 -11.32 5.13 5.67
CA THR A 18 -11.54 3.80 5.09
C THR A 18 -10.75 3.62 3.79
N TRP A 19 -10.62 4.67 2.98
CA TRP A 19 -9.72 4.66 1.83
C TRP A 19 -8.25 4.44 2.24
N LYS A 20 -7.84 4.99 3.40
CA LYS A 20 -6.49 4.76 3.95
C LYS A 20 -6.29 3.36 4.50
N ALA A 21 -7.33 2.75 5.07
CA ALA A 21 -7.30 1.35 5.47
C ALA A 21 -7.20 0.42 4.26
N ILE A 22 -7.98 0.65 3.20
CA ILE A 22 -7.91 -0.13 1.96
C ILE A 22 -6.51 -0.03 1.34
N GLU A 23 -5.97 1.19 1.22
CA GLU A 23 -4.60 1.44 0.75
C GLU A 23 -3.58 0.64 1.59
N PHE A 24 -3.72 0.65 2.92
CA PHE A 24 -2.86 -0.10 3.84
C PHE A 24 -2.85 -1.59 3.57
N PHE A 25 -4.02 -2.24 3.45
CA PHE A 25 -4.07 -3.67 3.23
C PHE A 25 -3.53 -4.08 1.85
N ILE A 26 -3.74 -3.25 0.82
CA ILE A 26 -3.17 -3.47 -0.51
C ILE A 26 -1.64 -3.41 -0.44
N VAL A 27 -1.08 -2.36 0.16
CA VAL A 27 0.38 -2.19 0.27
C VAL A 27 0.99 -3.32 1.10
N LEU A 28 0.33 -3.72 2.20
CA LEU A 28 0.77 -4.84 3.03
C LEU A 28 0.77 -6.16 2.25
N ALA A 29 -0.27 -6.45 1.49
CA ALA A 29 -0.35 -7.65 0.66
C ALA A 29 0.74 -7.69 -0.42
N VAL A 30 0.91 -6.59 -1.16
CA VAL A 30 1.97 -6.48 -2.19
C VAL A 30 3.35 -6.63 -1.56
N SER A 31 3.58 -5.97 -0.42
CA SER A 31 4.84 -6.04 0.31
C SER A 31 5.16 -7.47 0.78
N ALA A 32 4.19 -8.18 1.32
CA ALA A 32 4.36 -9.58 1.74
C ALA A 32 4.63 -10.52 0.56
N LEU A 33 3.94 -10.34 -0.57
CA LEU A 33 4.17 -11.14 -1.78
C LEU A 33 5.57 -10.91 -2.36
N VAL A 34 5.97 -9.66 -2.52
CA VAL A 34 7.32 -9.32 -3.01
C VAL A 34 8.39 -9.83 -2.05
N SER A 35 8.17 -9.66 -0.75
CA SER A 35 9.11 -10.13 0.26
C SER A 35 9.25 -11.66 0.26
N ARG A 36 8.16 -12.40 0.05
CA ARG A 36 8.20 -13.86 -0.11
C ARG A 36 9.07 -14.28 -1.28
N GLU A 37 8.87 -13.68 -2.45
CA GLU A 37 9.65 -14.02 -3.66
C GLU A 37 11.14 -13.75 -3.45
N ILE A 38 11.48 -12.60 -2.86
CA ILE A 38 12.88 -12.23 -2.61
C ILE A 38 13.52 -13.14 -1.56
N THR A 39 12.83 -13.38 -0.45
CA THR A 39 13.32 -14.30 0.59
C THR A 39 13.52 -15.71 0.04
N GLY A 40 12.64 -16.17 -0.87
CA GLY A 40 12.77 -17.46 -1.55
C GLY A 40 14.07 -17.62 -2.36
N MET A 41 14.58 -16.53 -2.94
CA MET A 41 15.89 -16.55 -3.61
C MET A 41 17.05 -16.78 -2.62
N PHE A 42 16.93 -16.25 -1.40
CA PHE A 42 17.92 -16.45 -0.34
C PHE A 42 17.84 -17.85 0.28
N VAL A 43 16.66 -18.48 0.34
CA VAL A 43 16.53 -19.89 0.76
C VAL A 43 17.44 -20.80 -0.06
N GLN A 44 17.52 -20.57 -1.38
CA GLN A 44 18.37 -21.35 -2.28
C GLN A 44 19.88 -21.17 -2.01
N MET A 45 20.26 -20.09 -1.32
CA MET A 45 21.66 -19.79 -0.95
C MET A 45 22.07 -20.42 0.40
N GLY A 46 21.16 -21.13 1.08
CA GLY A 46 21.46 -21.84 2.33
C GLY A 46 21.40 -20.98 3.60
N PHE A 47 20.74 -19.82 3.57
CA PHE A 47 20.51 -19.02 4.78
C PHE A 47 19.66 -19.77 5.81
N ASP A 48 19.94 -19.57 7.09
CA ASP A 48 19.18 -20.18 8.19
C ASP A 48 17.77 -19.55 8.32
N ALA A 49 16.86 -20.26 8.99
CA ALA A 49 15.47 -19.83 9.14
C ALA A 49 15.33 -18.48 9.87
N GLN A 50 16.24 -18.20 10.82
CA GLN A 50 16.24 -16.93 11.55
C GLN A 50 16.61 -15.77 10.62
N MET A 51 17.68 -15.89 9.82
CA MET A 51 18.04 -14.86 8.85
C MET A 51 16.95 -14.64 7.81
N GLN A 52 16.32 -15.71 7.32
CA GLN A 52 15.21 -15.60 6.37
C GLN A 52 14.04 -14.77 6.94
N ASN A 53 13.69 -14.95 8.22
CA ASN A 53 12.64 -14.16 8.85
C ASN A 53 13.02 -12.67 8.94
N TRP A 54 14.28 -12.36 9.28
CA TRP A 54 14.78 -10.97 9.29
C TRP A 54 14.76 -10.34 7.90
N ILE A 55 15.17 -11.09 6.87
CA ILE A 55 15.14 -10.65 5.48
C ILE A 55 13.69 -10.37 5.05
N PHE A 56 12.76 -11.29 5.36
CA PHE A 56 11.36 -11.14 5.00
C PHE A 56 10.75 -9.87 5.60
N TRP A 57 10.89 -9.67 6.91
CA TRP A 57 10.32 -8.48 7.56
C TRP A 57 11.08 -7.20 7.21
N GLY A 58 12.39 -7.28 6.96
CA GLY A 58 13.22 -6.16 6.53
C GLY A 58 12.78 -5.63 5.16
N ILE A 59 12.60 -6.51 4.18
CA ILE A 59 12.10 -6.14 2.84
C ILE A 59 10.68 -5.62 2.92
N ALA A 60 9.81 -6.32 3.68
CA ALA A 60 8.42 -5.91 3.80
C ALA A 60 8.30 -4.50 4.41
N GLY A 61 9.08 -4.23 5.45
CA GLY A 61 9.18 -2.91 6.08
C GLY A 61 9.76 -1.86 5.12
N ALA A 62 10.80 -2.18 4.36
CA ALA A 62 11.41 -1.25 3.42
C ALA A 62 10.44 -0.82 2.30
N ILE A 63 9.68 -1.76 1.73
CA ILE A 63 8.65 -1.46 0.72
C ILE A 63 7.55 -0.58 1.33
N PHE A 64 7.13 -0.91 2.55
CA PHE A 64 6.09 -0.16 3.25
C PHE A 64 6.54 1.29 3.51
N VAL A 65 7.73 1.48 4.05
CA VAL A 65 8.32 2.81 4.27
C VAL A 65 8.48 3.57 2.95
N GLY A 66 8.99 2.91 1.90
CA GLY A 66 9.13 3.50 0.56
C GLY A 66 7.79 3.96 -0.01
N TRP A 67 6.72 3.20 0.18
CA TRP A 67 5.38 3.60 -0.25
C TRP A 67 4.90 4.87 0.47
N TYR A 68 4.92 4.86 1.80
CA TYR A 68 4.32 5.94 2.59
C TYR A 68 5.14 7.22 2.63
N ILE A 69 6.47 7.13 2.51
CA ILE A 69 7.36 8.31 2.53
C ILE A 69 7.61 8.85 1.13
N ILE A 70 7.87 8.00 0.13
CA ILE A 70 8.30 8.44 -1.19
C ILE A 70 7.09 8.54 -2.13
N ILE A 71 6.45 7.41 -2.40
CA ILE A 71 5.42 7.33 -3.44
C ILE A 71 4.19 8.15 -3.05
N ARG A 72 3.70 7.97 -1.83
CA ARG A 72 2.54 8.70 -1.32
C ARG A 72 2.79 10.21 -1.29
N TRP A 73 3.98 10.65 -0.89
CA TRP A 73 4.33 12.08 -0.89
C TRP A 73 4.43 12.65 -2.30
N LEU A 74 4.99 11.90 -3.26
CA LEU A 74 5.07 12.32 -4.66
C LEU A 74 3.70 12.34 -5.37
N ILE A 75 2.83 11.36 -5.10
CA ILE A 75 1.49 11.28 -5.72
C ILE A 75 0.55 12.34 -5.14
N LEU A 76 0.55 12.56 -3.83
CA LEU A 76 -0.34 13.54 -3.18
C LEU A 76 0.02 15.01 -3.47
N LYS A 77 1.18 15.28 -4.07
CA LYS A 77 1.53 16.63 -4.57
C LYS A 77 0.84 16.99 -5.89
N LYS A 78 0.12 16.06 -6.54
CA LYS A 78 -0.60 16.40 -7.77
C LYS A 78 -1.84 17.26 -7.45
N PRO A 79 -1.96 18.48 -8.01
CA PRO A 79 -3.13 19.36 -7.82
C PRO A 79 -4.43 18.77 -8.39
N ILE A 80 -4.36 17.64 -9.12
CA ILE A 80 -5.52 16.89 -9.63
C ILE A 80 -6.42 16.35 -8.50
N LEU A 81 -5.91 16.26 -7.26
CA LEU A 81 -6.70 15.88 -6.08
C LEU A 81 -7.25 17.10 -5.31
N GLU A 82 -6.91 18.32 -5.73
CA GLU A 82 -7.43 19.56 -5.17
C GLU A 82 -8.78 19.83 -5.86
N ASN A 83 -9.86 19.38 -5.25
CA ASN A 83 -11.21 19.70 -5.68
C ASN A 83 -11.50 21.17 -5.26
N ARG A 84 -11.01 22.12 -6.05
CA ARG A 84 -11.43 23.52 -6.02
C ARG A 84 -12.40 23.78 -7.16
#